data_AF-A0A928YCV8-F1
#
_entry.id   AF-A0A928YCV8-F1
#
_cell.length_a   1.000
_cell.length_b   1.000
_cell.length_c   1.000
_cell.angle_alpha   90.00
_cell.angle_beta   90.00
_cell.angle_gamma   90.00
#
_symmetry.space_group_name_H-M   'P 1'
#
loop_
_entity.id
_entity.type
_entity.pdbx_description
1 polymer ?
#
loop_
_entity_poly.entity_id
_entity_poly.type
_entity_poly.pdbx_seq_one_letter_code
_entity_poly.pdbx_strand_id
1 'polypeptide(L)'
;MFEEVKKLNKQHALRLAISALIAIAIAAAVLFFTVTKVKYTQYCGKCHSDVTFNNKCYNVLSGNIACIDCHAHENRSMKVMAVEMTDERCTSELCHPLQKLSETATRFKKTKDFQHATHTKHFPGNLTLRCVSCHSHSNSGKHFETDADTCNICHFTGMQQALLTREKQPISECTLCHAPVEKTIQIYDNTFNHIAYEERKNVGCSDCHFAVVQGNGAVVRENCYVCHQTIQEKYTASDMHDIHIMNHKTSCVACHNAITHTAIKKNGVVLSNIPNRTFNLSLYKTQWMAMAGTGGAGIGDEPDPMFIATLNCSACHKDVLLSKVAPEVCNNCHDSGFDKIVSEQISFVSKRMRLLKLLLKRAKKLPLPNAGHVITEAESNYYFIKEDGSNGVHNIKYVKDLLEYSITKLNQVLQEST
;
A
#
# COMPACT_ATOMS: atom_id res chain seq x y z
N MET A 1 -40.44 26.38 -83.24
CA MET A 1 -39.44 25.29 -83.22
C MET A 1 -38.10 25.70 -82.57
N PHE A 2 -37.15 26.38 -83.25
CA PHE A 2 -35.81 26.65 -82.66
C PHE A 2 -35.81 27.50 -81.38
N GLU A 3 -36.61 28.56 -81.30
CA GLU A 3 -36.67 29.41 -80.09
C GLU A 3 -37.32 28.71 -78.87
N GLU A 4 -38.32 27.85 -79.08
CA GLU A 4 -38.96 27.09 -78.00
C GLU A 4 -38.00 26.08 -77.38
N VAL A 5 -37.21 25.37 -78.21
CA VAL A 5 -36.14 24.47 -77.74
C VAL A 5 -35.10 25.22 -76.93
N LYS A 6 -34.73 26.44 -77.34
CA LYS A 6 -33.79 27.32 -76.62
C LYS A 6 -34.34 27.76 -75.26
N LYS A 7 -35.65 28.09 -75.20
CA LYS A 7 -36.35 28.52 -73.99
C LYS A 7 -36.53 27.38 -72.98
N LEU A 8 -36.89 26.19 -73.46
CA LEU A 8 -36.91 24.94 -72.68
C LEU A 8 -35.53 24.64 -72.10
N ASN A 9 -34.48 24.64 -72.92
CA ASN A 9 -33.12 24.33 -72.46
C ASN A 9 -32.65 25.32 -71.36
N LYS A 10 -32.98 26.62 -71.50
CA LYS A 10 -32.67 27.63 -70.47
C LYS A 10 -33.47 27.44 -69.17
N GLN A 11 -34.74 27.00 -69.23
CA GLN A 11 -35.53 26.66 -68.05
C GLN A 11 -35.04 25.37 -67.36
N HIS A 12 -34.66 24.35 -68.12
CA HIS A 12 -34.08 23.11 -67.58
C HIS A 12 -32.72 23.37 -66.92
N ALA A 13 -31.85 24.17 -67.54
CA ALA A 13 -30.59 24.60 -66.95
C ALA A 13 -30.79 25.37 -65.63
N LEU A 14 -31.78 26.28 -65.56
CA LEU A 14 -32.11 27.02 -64.34
C LEU A 14 -32.62 26.09 -63.23
N ARG A 15 -33.48 25.12 -63.56
CA ARG A 15 -33.97 24.11 -62.59
C ARG A 15 -32.83 23.23 -62.06
N LEU A 16 -31.91 22.81 -62.93
CA LEU A 16 -30.71 22.05 -62.55
C LEU A 16 -29.77 22.85 -61.63
N ALA A 17 -29.56 24.14 -61.91
CA ALA A 17 -28.77 25.02 -61.05
C ALA A 17 -29.39 25.18 -59.65
N ILE A 18 -30.72 25.35 -59.57
CA ILE A 18 -31.45 25.44 -58.30
C ILE A 18 -31.37 24.12 -57.53
N SER A 19 -31.57 22.96 -58.18
CA SER A 19 -31.45 21.66 -57.51
C SER A 19 -30.02 21.38 -57.02
N ALA A 20 -29.00 21.80 -57.78
CA ALA A 20 -27.60 21.68 -57.36
C ALA A 20 -27.30 22.56 -56.14
N LEU A 21 -27.79 23.81 -56.12
CA LEU A 21 -27.65 24.70 -54.95
C LEU A 21 -28.36 24.15 -53.70
N ILE A 22 -29.56 23.58 -53.85
CA ILE A 22 -30.27 22.91 -52.75
C ILE A 22 -29.49 21.68 -52.26
N ALA A 23 -28.97 20.86 -53.17
CA ALA A 23 -28.14 19.70 -52.81
C ALA A 23 -26.85 20.11 -52.09
N ILE A 24 -26.19 21.19 -52.53
CA ILE A 24 -25.00 21.75 -51.85
C ILE A 24 -25.38 22.32 -50.47
N ALA A 25 -26.51 23.01 -50.34
CA ALA A 25 -26.98 23.53 -49.05
C ALA A 25 -27.33 22.40 -48.06
N ILE A 26 -27.97 21.32 -48.53
CA ILE A 26 -28.24 20.12 -47.73
C ILE A 26 -26.93 19.43 -47.36
N ALA A 27 -26.01 19.24 -48.30
CA ALA A 27 -24.70 18.64 -48.04
C ALA A 27 -23.91 19.47 -47.01
N ALA A 28 -23.87 20.80 -47.15
CA ALA A 28 -23.23 21.71 -46.21
C ALA A 28 -23.92 21.68 -44.83
N ALA A 29 -25.26 21.61 -44.76
CA ALA A 29 -25.99 21.47 -43.52
C ALA A 29 -25.70 20.12 -42.83
N VAL A 30 -25.65 19.01 -43.58
CA VAL A 30 -25.29 17.68 -43.06
C VAL A 30 -23.82 17.66 -42.62
N LEU A 31 -22.91 18.29 -43.36
CA LEU A 31 -21.49 18.37 -43.02
C LEU A 31 -21.28 19.24 -41.78
N PHE A 32 -22.01 20.36 -41.67
CA PHE A 32 -22.08 21.17 -40.45
C PHE A 32 -22.63 20.35 -39.28
N PHE A 33 -23.78 19.68 -39.41
CA PHE A 33 -24.37 18.83 -38.36
C PHE A 33 -23.50 17.62 -37.97
N THR A 34 -22.67 17.08 -38.86
CA THR A 34 -21.76 15.95 -38.57
C THR A 34 -20.42 16.40 -38.00
N VAL A 35 -19.97 17.62 -38.30
CA VAL A 35 -18.79 18.25 -37.67
C VAL A 35 -19.14 18.90 -36.32
N THR A 36 -20.34 19.46 -36.15
CA THR A 36 -20.85 19.98 -34.86
C THR A 36 -21.49 18.90 -33.99
N LYS A 37 -21.81 17.71 -34.52
CA LYS A 37 -21.97 16.51 -33.71
C LYS A 37 -20.64 16.18 -33.06
N VAL A 38 -20.47 16.73 -31.86
CA VAL A 38 -19.29 16.63 -31.02
C VAL A 38 -18.79 15.18 -30.96
N LYS A 39 -17.57 14.92 -31.45
CA LYS A 39 -16.89 13.61 -31.39
C LYS A 39 -16.41 13.26 -29.96
N TYR A 40 -17.22 13.50 -28.94
CA TYR A 40 -16.92 13.26 -27.51
C TYR A 40 -17.96 12.34 -26.86
N THR A 41 -17.95 11.05 -27.21
CA THR A 41 -18.74 10.02 -26.47
C THR A 41 -18.08 8.65 -26.36
N GLN A 42 -16.96 8.36 -27.05
CA GLN A 42 -16.33 7.01 -27.00
C GLN A 42 -15.75 6.62 -25.62
N TYR A 43 -15.52 7.58 -24.72
CA TYR A 43 -15.14 7.30 -23.34
C TYR A 43 -16.37 6.94 -22.49
N CYS A 44 -17.34 7.85 -22.41
CA CYS A 44 -18.55 7.66 -21.59
C CYS A 44 -19.39 6.46 -22.04
N GLY A 45 -19.56 6.27 -23.36
CA GLY A 45 -20.38 5.20 -23.94
C GLY A 45 -19.85 3.78 -23.69
N LYS A 46 -18.61 3.60 -23.21
CA LYS A 46 -18.08 2.29 -22.79
C LYS A 46 -18.69 1.77 -21.50
N CYS A 47 -19.10 2.67 -20.60
CA CYS A 47 -19.75 2.33 -19.32
C CYS A 47 -21.24 2.70 -19.29
N HIS A 48 -21.66 3.63 -20.16
CA HIS A 48 -23.01 4.19 -20.20
C HIS A 48 -23.63 4.04 -21.60
N SER A 49 -24.05 2.82 -21.94
CA SER A 49 -24.65 2.48 -23.23
C SER A 49 -26.03 3.12 -23.47
N ASP A 50 -26.77 3.44 -22.40
CA ASP A 50 -28.16 3.92 -22.44
C ASP A 50 -28.38 5.28 -21.76
N VAL A 51 -27.33 6.13 -21.67
CA VAL A 51 -27.49 7.49 -21.13
C VAL A 51 -28.06 8.42 -22.21
N THR A 52 -29.39 8.52 -22.24
CA THR A 52 -30.01 9.81 -22.56
C THR A 52 -29.57 10.81 -21.49
N PHE A 53 -29.14 12.01 -21.87
CA PHE A 53 -28.47 12.97 -20.96
C PHE A 53 -29.40 13.62 -19.91
N ASN A 54 -30.62 13.09 -19.74
CA ASN A 54 -31.51 13.33 -18.61
C ASN A 54 -31.43 12.23 -17.53
N ASN A 55 -30.64 11.17 -17.75
CA ASN A 55 -30.49 10.08 -16.80
C ASN A 55 -29.72 10.54 -15.56
N LYS A 56 -30.32 10.27 -14.41
CA LYS A 56 -29.91 10.73 -13.10
C LYS A 56 -28.85 9.80 -12.51
N CYS A 57 -27.82 10.37 -11.90
CA CYS A 57 -26.90 9.60 -11.07
C CYS A 57 -27.64 9.21 -9.78
N TYR A 58 -27.73 7.90 -9.51
CA TYR A 58 -28.44 7.39 -8.33
C TYR A 58 -27.52 7.34 -7.11
N ASN A 59 -27.93 8.05 -6.04
CA ASN A 59 -27.26 8.25 -4.75
C ASN A 59 -25.97 9.09 -4.81
N VAL A 60 -25.71 9.99 -3.84
CA VAL A 60 -25.93 9.80 -2.39
C VAL A 60 -26.71 10.97 -1.72
N LEU A 61 -27.53 10.62 -0.71
CA LEU A 61 -28.17 11.46 0.33
C LEU A 61 -29.27 12.48 -0.03
N SER A 62 -29.30 13.13 -1.21
CA SER A 62 -30.24 14.25 -1.47
C SER A 62 -31.11 14.13 -2.73
N GLY A 63 -31.31 12.90 -3.24
CA GLY A 63 -32.15 12.64 -4.40
C GLY A 63 -31.38 12.54 -5.72
N ASN A 64 -32.06 12.81 -6.82
CA ASN A 64 -31.62 12.49 -8.17
C ASN A 64 -30.90 13.67 -8.85
N ILE A 65 -29.56 13.64 -8.87
CA ILE A 65 -28.71 14.66 -9.52
C ILE A 65 -28.58 14.36 -11.02
N ALA A 66 -28.71 15.36 -11.88
CA ALA A 66 -28.46 15.19 -13.32
C ALA A 66 -26.97 15.40 -13.62
N CYS A 67 -26.39 14.64 -14.55
CA CYS A 67 -24.95 14.74 -14.85
C CYS A 67 -24.52 16.17 -15.20
N ILE A 68 -25.39 16.93 -15.87
CA ILE A 68 -25.13 18.32 -16.27
C ILE A 68 -24.99 19.28 -15.07
N ASP A 69 -25.52 18.96 -13.89
CA ASP A 69 -25.39 19.81 -12.71
C ASP A 69 -23.94 19.80 -12.18
N CYS A 70 -23.25 18.68 -12.35
CA CYS A 70 -21.82 18.50 -12.06
C CYS A 70 -20.92 18.88 -13.26
N HIS A 71 -21.37 18.57 -14.48
CA HIS A 71 -20.57 18.65 -15.71
C HIS A 71 -20.89 19.83 -16.64
N ALA A 72 -21.59 20.88 -16.19
CA ALA A 72 -21.87 22.06 -17.03
C ALA A 72 -20.67 23.01 -17.15
N HIS A 73 -20.17 23.18 -18.38
CA HIS A 73 -19.33 24.33 -18.74
C HIS A 73 -20.21 25.49 -19.22
N GLU A 74 -19.84 26.71 -18.84
CA GLU A 74 -20.47 27.91 -19.37
C GLU A 74 -19.82 28.30 -20.69
N ASN A 75 -20.61 28.42 -21.74
CA ASN A 75 -20.26 29.14 -22.94
C ASN A 75 -21.44 30.02 -23.33
N ARG A 76 -21.19 31.21 -23.87
CA ARG A 76 -22.08 32.40 -23.78
C ARG A 76 -23.51 32.28 -24.35
N SER A 77 -23.89 31.15 -24.93
CA SER A 77 -25.24 30.90 -25.46
C SER A 77 -25.83 29.50 -25.19
N MET A 78 -25.06 28.53 -24.66
CA MET A 78 -25.52 27.12 -24.48
C MET A 78 -24.80 26.42 -23.32
N LYS A 79 -25.54 25.67 -22.49
CA LYS A 79 -24.95 24.69 -21.55
C LYS A 79 -24.43 23.49 -22.34
N VAL A 80 -23.13 23.21 -22.24
CA VAL A 80 -22.49 22.05 -22.86
C VAL A 80 -21.86 21.18 -21.77
N MET A 81 -21.96 19.86 -21.93
CA MET A 81 -21.37 18.89 -21.01
C MET A 81 -19.85 18.84 -21.19
N ALA A 82 -19.11 19.10 -20.12
CA ALA A 82 -17.67 18.92 -20.04
C ALA A 82 -17.31 17.57 -19.42
N VAL A 83 -16.16 17.02 -19.82
CA VAL A 83 -15.63 15.78 -19.23
C VAL A 83 -15.15 16.03 -17.79
N GLU A 84 -14.61 17.22 -17.51
CA GLU A 84 -14.15 17.63 -16.19
C GLU A 84 -15.24 18.38 -15.39
N MET A 85 -15.38 18.09 -14.10
CA MET A 85 -16.18 18.86 -13.13
C MET A 85 -15.34 19.96 -12.48
N THR A 86 -15.92 21.08 -12.03
CA THR A 86 -15.20 22.10 -11.24
C THR A 86 -15.58 22.06 -9.76
N ASP A 87 -14.71 22.56 -8.88
CA ASP A 87 -14.92 22.48 -7.43
C ASP A 87 -16.10 23.35 -6.98
N GLU A 88 -16.42 24.43 -7.69
CA GLU A 88 -17.57 25.31 -7.44
C GLU A 88 -18.92 24.61 -7.66
N ARG A 89 -18.96 23.57 -8.51
CA ARG A 89 -20.17 22.72 -8.66
C ARG A 89 -20.40 21.88 -7.41
N CYS A 90 -19.34 21.28 -6.88
CA CYS A 90 -19.38 20.53 -5.61
C CYS A 90 -19.73 21.44 -4.43
N THR A 91 -19.07 22.60 -4.36
CA THR A 91 -19.08 23.50 -3.20
C THR A 91 -20.20 24.56 -3.21
N SER A 92 -21.12 24.47 -4.16
CA SER A 92 -22.31 25.33 -4.21
C SER A 92 -23.16 25.23 -2.94
N GLU A 93 -23.87 26.31 -2.61
CA GLU A 93 -24.71 26.44 -1.41
C GLU A 93 -25.78 25.35 -1.25
N LEU A 94 -26.20 24.74 -2.36
CA LEU A 94 -27.22 23.67 -2.38
C LEU A 94 -26.62 22.26 -2.21
N CYS A 95 -25.30 22.11 -2.26
CA CYS A 95 -24.58 20.83 -2.24
C CYS A 95 -23.66 20.71 -1.01
N HIS A 96 -22.40 21.14 -1.12
CA HIS A 96 -21.41 21.03 -0.05
C HIS A 96 -20.72 22.38 0.24
N PRO A 97 -21.41 23.35 0.88
CA PRO A 97 -20.86 24.68 1.15
C PRO A 97 -19.45 24.63 1.73
N LEU A 98 -18.49 25.28 1.06
CA LEU A 98 -17.06 25.15 1.38
C LEU A 98 -16.73 25.55 2.83
N GLN A 99 -17.42 26.54 3.38
CA GLN A 99 -17.28 26.95 4.78
C GLN A 99 -17.60 25.77 5.72
N LYS A 100 -18.76 25.12 5.53
CA LYS A 100 -19.20 24.00 6.36
C LYS A 100 -18.26 22.80 6.27
N LEU A 101 -17.74 22.50 5.07
CA LEU A 101 -16.72 21.45 4.87
C LEU A 101 -15.40 21.76 5.58
N SER A 102 -15.04 23.05 5.67
CA SER A 102 -13.79 23.52 6.30
C SER A 102 -13.87 23.53 7.82
N GLU A 103 -15.04 23.82 8.39
CA GLU A 103 -15.29 23.87 9.83
C GLU A 103 -15.62 22.50 10.44
N THR A 104 -16.24 21.59 9.67
CA THR A 104 -16.75 20.30 10.16
C THR A 104 -15.80 19.16 9.80
N ALA A 105 -15.28 18.44 10.80
CA ALA A 105 -14.57 17.20 10.57
C ALA A 105 -15.54 16.08 10.15
N THR A 106 -15.14 15.26 9.17
CA THR A 106 -15.98 14.22 8.57
C THR A 106 -15.39 12.83 8.80
N ARG A 107 -16.21 11.88 9.24
CA ARG A 107 -15.78 10.50 9.48
C ARG A 107 -15.29 9.84 8.19
N PHE A 108 -14.02 9.44 8.16
CA PHE A 108 -13.45 8.62 7.09
C PHE A 108 -13.14 7.20 7.60
N LYS A 109 -13.70 6.18 6.96
CA LYS A 109 -13.51 4.75 7.29
C LYS A 109 -13.51 4.47 8.82
N LYS A 110 -12.37 4.04 9.37
CA LYS A 110 -12.09 3.79 10.79
C LYS A 110 -10.87 4.59 11.27
N THR A 111 -10.68 5.79 10.74
CA THR A 111 -9.65 6.74 11.18
C THR A 111 -10.25 7.75 12.17
N LYS A 112 -9.41 8.63 12.71
CA LYS A 112 -9.81 9.94 13.22
C LYS A 112 -10.58 10.72 12.13
N ASP A 113 -11.40 11.67 12.55
CA ASP A 113 -12.22 12.45 11.62
C ASP A 113 -11.35 13.32 10.70
N PHE A 114 -11.63 13.23 9.40
CA PHE A 114 -10.91 13.91 8.33
C PHE A 114 -11.32 15.40 8.25
N GLN A 115 -10.36 16.28 7.99
CA GLN A 115 -10.61 17.73 7.88
C GLN A 115 -10.29 18.22 6.45
N HIS A 116 -11.27 18.82 5.76
CA HIS A 116 -11.01 19.38 4.42
C HIS A 116 -10.05 20.57 4.49
N ALA A 117 -10.16 21.41 5.53
CA ALA A 117 -9.34 22.61 5.70
C ALA A 117 -7.82 22.34 5.82
N THR A 118 -7.38 21.11 6.09
CA THR A 118 -5.95 20.73 6.04
C THR A 118 -5.50 20.25 4.65
N HIS A 119 -6.43 19.82 3.80
CA HIS A 119 -6.17 19.20 2.50
C HIS A 119 -6.49 20.11 1.28
N THR A 120 -7.37 21.09 1.42
CA THR A 120 -7.73 22.06 0.35
C THR A 120 -6.78 23.25 0.25
N LYS A 121 -5.49 23.03 0.51
CA LYS A 121 -4.43 24.06 0.53
C LYS A 121 -3.49 23.90 -0.67
N HIS A 122 -2.69 24.93 -0.89
CA HIS A 122 -1.53 24.84 -1.77
C HIS A 122 -0.38 24.15 -1.04
N PHE A 123 0.28 23.20 -1.70
CA PHE A 123 1.41 22.42 -1.20
C PHE A 123 2.66 22.66 -2.08
N PRO A 124 3.88 22.39 -1.56
CA PRO A 124 5.10 22.47 -2.35
C PRO A 124 5.04 21.69 -3.68
N GLY A 125 5.73 22.18 -4.71
CA GLY A 125 5.75 21.56 -6.04
C GLY A 125 4.45 21.74 -6.82
N ASN A 126 3.87 22.95 -6.75
CA ASN A 126 2.62 23.39 -7.38
C ASN A 126 1.39 22.49 -7.15
N LEU A 127 1.43 21.62 -6.14
CA LEU A 127 0.34 20.71 -5.86
C LEU A 127 -0.79 21.45 -5.15
N THR A 128 -1.95 21.53 -5.79
CA THR A 128 -3.19 21.99 -5.17
C THR A 128 -4.25 20.92 -5.39
N LEU A 129 -4.73 20.31 -4.30
CA LEU A 129 -5.75 19.27 -4.37
C LEU A 129 -7.11 19.89 -4.69
N ARG A 130 -7.88 19.19 -5.52
CA ARG A 130 -9.26 19.52 -5.85
C ARG A 130 -10.22 18.49 -5.25
N CYS A 131 -11.51 18.77 -5.23
CA CYS A 131 -12.51 17.78 -4.76
C CYS A 131 -12.34 16.47 -5.52
N VAL A 132 -12.14 16.57 -6.84
CA VAL A 132 -11.95 15.43 -7.74
C VAL A 132 -10.59 14.73 -7.66
N SER A 133 -9.61 15.28 -6.92
CA SER A 133 -8.36 14.56 -6.62
C SER A 133 -8.60 13.40 -5.64
N CYS A 134 -9.54 13.58 -4.70
CA CYS A 134 -9.91 12.58 -3.70
C CYS A 134 -11.26 11.90 -4.02
N HIS A 135 -12.20 12.61 -4.64
CA HIS A 135 -13.51 12.09 -5.02
C HIS A 135 -13.57 11.85 -6.53
N SER A 136 -13.33 10.62 -6.97
CA SER A 136 -13.25 10.29 -8.39
C SER A 136 -13.95 8.97 -8.71
N HIS A 137 -13.89 8.55 -9.97
CA HIS A 137 -14.21 7.17 -10.32
C HIS A 137 -13.21 6.23 -9.64
N SER A 138 -13.70 5.24 -8.90
CA SER A 138 -12.87 4.27 -8.20
C SER A 138 -12.91 2.89 -8.85
N ASN A 139 -11.92 2.07 -8.52
CA ASN A 139 -11.87 0.65 -8.90
C ASN A 139 -13.04 -0.20 -8.35
N SER A 140 -13.92 0.37 -7.50
CA SER A 140 -15.14 -0.30 -7.02
C SER A 140 -16.28 -0.30 -8.06
N GLY A 141 -16.09 0.30 -9.23
CA GLY A 141 -17.12 0.43 -10.26
C GLY A 141 -18.13 1.57 -10.02
N LYS A 142 -17.98 2.36 -8.95
CA LYS A 142 -18.81 3.56 -8.74
C LYS A 142 -18.28 4.72 -9.57
N HIS A 143 -19.19 5.49 -10.16
CA HIS A 143 -18.84 6.66 -10.96
C HIS A 143 -18.13 7.76 -10.14
N PHE A 144 -18.51 7.90 -8.86
CA PHE A 144 -17.96 8.92 -7.96
C PHE A 144 -17.98 8.44 -6.51
N GLU A 145 -16.82 8.29 -5.89
CA GLU A 145 -16.66 8.13 -4.44
C GLU A 145 -15.27 8.60 -3.97
N THR A 146 -15.04 8.64 -2.66
CA THR A 146 -13.70 8.94 -2.12
C THR A 146 -12.75 7.78 -2.38
N ASP A 147 -11.77 7.99 -3.25
CA ASP A 147 -10.68 7.05 -3.49
C ASP A 147 -9.64 7.18 -2.36
N ALA A 148 -9.43 6.09 -1.64
CA ALA A 148 -8.46 6.04 -0.55
C ALA A 148 -7.03 5.82 -1.03
N ASP A 149 -6.83 5.38 -2.27
CA ASP A 149 -5.48 5.22 -2.83
C ASP A 149 -4.81 6.58 -3.06
N THR A 150 -5.58 7.66 -3.29
CA THR A 150 -5.07 9.05 -3.25
C THR A 150 -4.45 9.38 -1.90
N CYS A 151 -5.06 8.99 -0.78
CA CYS A 151 -4.49 9.20 0.55
C CYS A 151 -3.15 8.45 0.69
N ASN A 152 -3.09 7.19 0.24
CA ASN A 152 -1.88 6.38 0.31
C ASN A 152 -0.76 6.99 -0.53
N ILE A 153 -1.06 7.45 -1.76
CA ILE A 153 -0.11 8.13 -2.64
C ILE A 153 0.41 9.42 -1.98
N CYS A 154 -0.46 10.32 -1.51
CA CYS A 154 -0.04 11.60 -0.95
C CYS A 154 0.79 11.44 0.34
N HIS A 155 0.38 10.55 1.25
CA HIS A 155 1.03 10.40 2.56
C HIS A 155 2.23 9.46 2.58
N PHE A 156 2.35 8.51 1.63
CA PHE A 156 3.41 7.48 1.65
C PHE A 156 4.29 7.39 0.40
N THR A 157 4.08 8.23 -0.63
CA THR A 157 5.05 8.31 -1.74
C THR A 157 6.40 8.80 -1.21
N GLY A 158 7.48 8.14 -1.61
CA GLY A 158 8.84 8.45 -1.17
C GLY A 158 9.37 9.78 -1.72
N MET A 159 8.90 10.89 -1.15
CA MET A 159 9.37 12.24 -1.48
C MET A 159 10.77 12.49 -0.94
N GLN A 160 11.62 13.21 -1.70
CA GLN A 160 12.98 13.57 -1.27
C GLN A 160 12.99 14.47 -0.02
N GLN A 161 11.90 15.21 0.21
CA GLN A 161 11.63 15.93 1.44
C GLN A 161 10.21 15.58 1.89
N ALA A 162 10.05 15.09 3.12
CA ALA A 162 8.74 14.78 3.66
C ALA A 162 7.92 16.07 3.80
N LEU A 163 6.66 16.05 3.35
CA LEU A 163 5.68 17.06 3.73
C LEU A 163 5.42 16.95 5.23
N LEU A 164 5.35 18.09 5.91
CA LEU A 164 5.19 18.18 7.36
C LEU A 164 3.87 18.85 7.75
N THR A 165 3.32 18.45 8.89
CA THR A 165 2.23 19.15 9.58
C THR A 165 2.72 20.49 10.15
N ARG A 166 1.79 21.32 10.67
CA ARG A 166 2.14 22.56 11.40
C ARG A 166 3.05 22.32 12.61
N GLU A 167 2.93 21.14 13.21
CA GLU A 167 3.74 20.67 14.36
C GLU A 167 5.07 20.03 13.93
N LYS A 168 5.44 20.15 12.64
CA LYS A 168 6.67 19.60 12.04
C LYS A 168 6.76 18.06 12.04
N GLN A 169 5.66 17.35 12.26
CA GLN A 169 5.59 15.91 12.10
C GLN A 169 5.44 15.54 10.61
N PRO A 170 6.04 14.45 10.12
CA PRO A 170 5.74 13.92 8.78
C PRO A 170 4.25 13.68 8.58
N ILE A 171 3.70 13.98 7.40
CA ILE A 171 2.28 13.64 7.11
C ILE A 171 2.02 12.12 7.06
N SER A 172 3.08 11.31 6.99
CA SER A 172 3.04 9.85 7.05
C SER A 172 2.83 9.29 8.47
N GLU A 173 2.85 10.12 9.51
CA GLU A 173 2.75 9.64 10.89
C GLU A 173 1.41 8.94 11.16
N CYS A 174 1.49 7.69 11.64
CA CYS A 174 0.31 6.82 11.79
C CYS A 174 -0.76 7.44 12.72
N THR A 175 -0.32 8.16 13.76
CA THR A 175 -1.18 8.79 14.76
C THR A 175 -1.97 10.00 14.22
N LEU A 176 -1.68 10.51 13.03
CA LEU A 176 -2.51 11.55 12.39
C LEU A 176 -3.86 10.97 11.94
N CYS A 177 -3.86 9.73 11.47
CA CYS A 177 -5.07 9.03 11.00
C CYS A 177 -5.59 8.00 12.01
N HIS A 178 -4.73 7.34 12.79
CA HIS A 178 -5.15 6.31 13.73
C HIS A 178 -5.25 6.86 15.16
N ALA A 179 -6.26 6.39 15.89
CA ALA A 179 -6.35 6.56 17.34
C ALA A 179 -5.62 5.40 18.05
N PRO A 180 -5.06 5.63 19.25
CA PRO A 180 -4.54 4.57 20.11
C PRO A 180 -5.57 3.44 20.30
N VAL A 181 -5.09 2.20 20.36
CA VAL A 181 -5.95 1.02 20.45
C VAL A 181 -5.86 0.43 21.85
N GLU A 182 -6.97 0.48 22.59
CA GLU A 182 -7.07 -0.19 23.88
C GLU A 182 -7.10 -1.72 23.68
N LYS A 183 -5.94 -2.34 23.85
CA LYS A 183 -5.77 -3.80 23.73
C LYS A 183 -4.79 -4.31 24.76
N THR A 184 -5.18 -5.41 25.41
CA THR A 184 -4.34 -6.17 26.33
C THR A 184 -4.19 -7.61 25.83
N ILE A 185 -2.99 -8.18 25.96
CA ILE A 185 -2.63 -9.54 25.51
C ILE A 185 -1.85 -10.20 26.65
N GLN A 186 -2.13 -11.48 26.95
CA GLN A 186 -1.30 -12.26 27.88
C GLN A 186 -0.20 -12.99 27.09
N ILE A 187 1.04 -12.90 27.57
CA ILE A 187 2.23 -13.51 26.98
C ILE A 187 2.97 -14.22 28.12
N TYR A 188 2.75 -15.54 28.23
CA TYR A 188 3.09 -16.31 29.44
C TYR A 188 2.50 -15.62 30.69
N ASP A 189 3.31 -15.40 31.74
CA ASP A 189 2.88 -14.76 32.98
C ASP A 189 2.82 -13.23 32.91
N ASN A 190 3.10 -12.62 31.74
CA ASN A 190 3.17 -11.17 31.57
C ASN A 190 1.99 -10.61 30.77
N THR A 191 1.44 -9.49 31.24
CA THR A 191 0.36 -8.77 30.58
C THR A 191 0.92 -7.63 29.72
N PHE A 192 0.85 -7.77 28.40
CA PHE A 192 1.15 -6.70 27.44
C PHE A 192 -0.07 -5.78 27.28
N ASN A 193 0.06 -4.49 27.60
CA ASN A 193 -0.96 -3.46 27.38
C ASN A 193 -0.45 -2.48 26.31
N HIS A 194 -1.19 -2.35 25.20
CA HIS A 194 -0.79 -1.56 24.03
C HIS A 194 -0.61 -0.07 24.34
N ILE A 195 -1.60 0.58 24.94
CA ILE A 195 -1.57 2.03 25.25
C ILE A 195 -0.41 2.33 26.19
N ALA A 196 -0.29 1.56 27.28
CA ALA A 196 0.78 1.75 28.23
C ALA A 196 2.17 1.46 27.63
N TYR A 197 2.29 0.76 26.50
CA TYR A 197 3.55 0.54 25.79
C TYR A 197 3.85 1.70 24.82
N GLU A 198 2.83 2.14 24.05
CA GLU A 198 2.84 3.33 23.19
C GLU A 198 3.28 4.59 23.95
N GLU A 199 2.78 4.77 25.18
CA GLU A 199 3.10 5.91 26.05
C GLU A 199 4.49 5.84 26.69
N ARG A 200 5.09 4.64 26.86
CA ARG A 200 6.23 4.45 27.78
C ARG A 200 7.60 4.83 27.22
N LYS A 201 7.82 4.79 25.90
CA LYS A 201 8.95 5.43 25.16
C LYS A 201 9.10 4.91 23.72
N ASN A 202 9.63 5.77 22.85
CA ASN A 202 10.53 5.54 21.70
C ASN A 202 10.30 4.40 20.66
N VAL A 203 9.22 3.62 20.77
CA VAL A 203 8.87 2.55 19.82
C VAL A 203 7.89 3.11 18.78
N GLY A 204 8.25 3.04 17.50
CA GLY A 204 7.37 3.47 16.42
C GLY A 204 6.27 2.44 16.13
N CYS A 205 5.14 2.87 15.58
CA CYS A 205 4.08 1.95 15.14
C CYS A 205 4.63 0.83 14.21
N SER A 206 5.60 1.17 13.35
CA SER A 206 6.26 0.25 12.41
C SER A 206 7.19 -0.78 13.05
N ASP A 207 7.57 -0.64 14.32
CA ASP A 207 8.39 -1.62 15.04
C ASP A 207 7.59 -2.83 15.54
N CYS A 208 6.25 -2.81 15.40
CA CYS A 208 5.35 -3.95 15.60
C CYS A 208 4.35 -4.14 14.45
N HIS A 209 3.94 -3.06 13.77
CA HIS A 209 3.03 -3.12 12.62
C HIS A 209 3.79 -3.05 11.30
N PHE A 210 4.48 -4.15 10.98
CA PHE A 210 5.31 -4.25 9.78
C PHE A 210 4.49 -4.35 8.49
N ALA A 211 5.10 -3.94 7.37
CA ALA A 211 4.56 -4.02 6.00
C ALA A 211 3.12 -3.47 5.82
N VAL A 212 2.65 -2.59 6.71
CA VAL A 212 1.33 -1.95 6.59
C VAL A 212 1.23 -0.95 5.44
N VAL A 213 2.37 -0.54 4.86
CA VAL A 213 2.49 0.27 3.65
C VAL A 213 3.36 -0.51 2.66
N GLN A 214 2.85 -0.72 1.44
CA GLN A 214 3.52 -1.44 0.36
C GLN A 214 3.36 -0.69 -0.96
N GLY A 215 4.32 -0.82 -1.87
CA GLY A 215 4.47 0.11 -2.99
C GLY A 215 5.40 1.27 -2.61
N ASN A 216 5.57 2.23 -3.53
CA ASN A 216 6.39 3.44 -3.32
C ASN A 216 5.86 4.68 -4.05
N GLY A 217 4.71 4.58 -4.75
CA GLY A 217 4.13 5.70 -5.50
C GLY A 217 4.95 6.13 -6.70
N ALA A 218 5.87 5.31 -7.21
CA ALA A 218 6.70 5.71 -8.34
C ALA A 218 5.84 6.00 -9.59
N VAL A 219 6.12 7.13 -10.24
CA VAL A 219 5.61 7.43 -11.58
C VAL A 219 6.53 6.77 -12.58
N VAL A 220 5.99 5.90 -13.43
CA VAL A 220 6.74 5.17 -14.46
C VAL A 220 6.24 5.54 -15.85
N ARG A 221 7.07 5.33 -16.88
CA ARG A 221 6.84 5.83 -18.25
C ARG A 221 5.55 5.26 -18.85
N GLU A 222 5.23 4.03 -18.48
CA GLU A 222 4.08 3.24 -18.89
C GLU A 222 2.76 3.94 -18.54
N ASN A 223 2.70 4.61 -17.38
CA ASN A 223 1.49 5.29 -16.90
C ASN A 223 1.12 6.48 -17.80
N CYS A 224 2.13 7.18 -18.35
CA CYS A 224 1.91 8.28 -19.28
C CYS A 224 1.25 7.81 -20.60
N TYR A 225 1.57 6.60 -21.06
CA TYR A 225 1.06 6.05 -22.33
C TYR A 225 -0.43 5.65 -22.29
N VAL A 226 -1.07 5.69 -21.12
CA VAL A 226 -2.54 5.55 -20.99
C VAL A 226 -3.28 6.67 -21.74
N CYS A 227 -2.70 7.87 -21.77
CA CYS A 227 -3.30 9.05 -22.40
C CYS A 227 -2.45 9.64 -23.54
N HIS A 228 -1.12 9.55 -23.45
CA HIS A 228 -0.20 10.19 -24.40
C HIS A 228 0.38 9.19 -25.38
N GLN A 229 0.38 9.50 -26.68
CA GLN A 229 1.10 8.70 -27.68
C GLN A 229 2.61 8.99 -27.68
N THR A 230 2.99 10.22 -27.34
CA THR A 230 4.37 10.69 -27.22
C THR A 230 4.53 11.52 -25.95
N ILE A 231 5.68 11.44 -25.30
CA ILE A 231 5.97 12.17 -24.06
C ILE A 231 7.17 13.08 -24.23
N GLN A 232 7.18 14.22 -23.52
CA GLN A 232 8.31 15.15 -23.50
C GLN A 232 8.96 15.08 -22.11
N GLU A 233 10.24 14.69 -22.06
CA GLU A 233 10.97 14.44 -20.81
C GLU A 233 11.46 15.72 -20.09
N LYS A 234 11.09 16.90 -20.60
CA LYS A 234 11.53 18.21 -20.09
C LYS A 234 10.75 18.73 -18.87
N TYR A 235 9.64 18.08 -18.52
CA TYR A 235 8.73 18.54 -17.47
C TYR A 235 9.08 17.95 -16.10
N THR A 236 9.10 18.80 -15.08
CA THR A 236 9.30 18.42 -13.68
C THR A 236 8.03 17.86 -13.06
N ALA A 237 8.13 17.23 -11.88
CA ALA A 237 6.95 16.83 -11.12
C ALA A 237 6.01 18.02 -10.79
N SER A 238 6.58 19.22 -10.60
CA SER A 238 5.80 20.45 -10.37
C SER A 238 4.97 20.85 -11.59
N ASP A 239 5.55 20.75 -12.80
CA ASP A 239 4.82 20.99 -14.05
C ASP A 239 3.74 19.92 -14.27
N MET A 240 4.03 18.66 -13.93
CA MET A 240 3.03 17.58 -14.04
C MET A 240 1.85 17.80 -13.09
N HIS A 241 2.08 18.27 -11.86
CA HIS A 241 1.01 18.60 -10.90
C HIS A 241 0.18 19.82 -11.31
N ASP A 242 0.81 20.83 -11.93
CA ASP A 242 0.15 22.07 -12.39
C ASP A 242 -0.57 21.95 -13.75
N ILE A 243 -0.18 20.97 -14.57
CA ILE A 243 -0.89 20.64 -15.82
C ILE A 243 -2.01 19.62 -15.56
N HIS A 244 -1.76 18.54 -14.82
CA HIS A 244 -2.69 17.42 -14.69
C HIS A 244 -3.66 17.47 -13.50
N ILE A 245 -3.28 17.93 -12.30
CA ILE A 245 -4.15 17.97 -11.10
C ILE A 245 -4.92 19.31 -11.01
N MET A 246 -4.21 20.42 -10.80
CA MET A 246 -4.44 21.59 -11.67
C MET A 246 -3.77 21.27 -13.00
N ASN A 247 -4.20 21.69 -14.19
CA ASN A 247 -5.42 22.36 -14.58
C ASN A 247 -6.49 21.35 -15.08
N HIS A 248 -6.12 20.10 -15.37
CA HIS A 248 -6.96 19.09 -16.03
C HIS A 248 -7.63 18.03 -15.12
N LYS A 249 -7.44 18.10 -13.80
CA LYS A 249 -8.21 17.32 -12.81
C LYS A 249 -8.07 15.79 -12.89
N THR A 250 -6.95 15.32 -13.41
CA THR A 250 -6.52 13.93 -13.40
C THR A 250 -6.36 13.43 -11.96
N SER A 251 -6.76 12.19 -11.67
CA SER A 251 -6.55 11.56 -10.36
C SER A 251 -5.09 11.08 -10.18
N CYS A 252 -4.58 11.11 -8.96
CA CYS A 252 -3.21 10.73 -8.62
C CYS A 252 -2.87 9.29 -9.05
N VAL A 253 -3.85 8.36 -8.96
CA VAL A 253 -3.70 6.94 -9.33
C VAL A 253 -3.48 6.71 -10.84
N ALA A 254 -3.75 7.72 -11.68
CA ALA A 254 -3.47 7.63 -13.12
C ALA A 254 -1.98 7.78 -13.46
N CYS A 255 -1.19 8.36 -12.55
CA CYS A 255 0.24 8.63 -12.75
C CYS A 255 1.13 7.85 -11.77
N HIS A 256 0.71 7.72 -10.51
CA HIS A 256 1.48 7.03 -9.47
C HIS A 256 1.10 5.55 -9.39
N ASN A 257 2.11 4.67 -9.33
CA ASN A 257 1.90 3.26 -9.04
C ASN A 257 1.25 3.08 -7.65
N ALA A 258 0.38 2.08 -7.54
CA ALA A 258 -0.41 1.84 -6.34
C ALA A 258 0.46 1.75 -5.06
N ILE A 259 0.00 2.41 -3.99
CA ILE A 259 0.45 2.18 -2.62
C ILE A 259 -0.68 1.50 -1.87
N THR A 260 -0.44 0.28 -1.42
CA THR A 260 -1.39 -0.49 -0.60
C THR A 260 -1.14 -0.20 0.87
N HIS A 261 -2.11 0.42 1.53
CA HIS A 261 -2.12 0.57 2.99
C HIS A 261 -3.17 -0.35 3.64
N THR A 262 -2.74 -1.52 4.12
CA THR A 262 -3.60 -2.47 4.83
C THR A 262 -2.79 -3.43 5.70
N ALA A 263 -3.41 -3.91 6.79
CA ALA A 263 -2.85 -5.02 7.55
C ALA A 263 -3.10 -6.34 6.78
N ILE A 264 -2.03 -7.04 6.39
CA ILE A 264 -2.16 -8.37 5.77
C ILE A 264 -2.70 -9.36 6.81
N LYS A 265 -3.92 -9.84 6.61
CA LYS A 265 -4.49 -10.96 7.36
C LYS A 265 -4.52 -12.20 6.49
N LYS A 266 -3.72 -13.22 6.82
CA LYS A 266 -3.81 -14.55 6.20
C LYS A 266 -3.65 -15.64 7.26
N ASN A 267 -4.69 -16.44 7.45
CA ASN A 267 -4.72 -17.63 8.33
C ASN A 267 -4.23 -17.41 9.77
N GLY A 268 -4.70 -16.35 10.44
CA GLY A 268 -4.45 -16.11 11.88
C GLY A 268 -3.04 -15.66 12.26
N VAL A 269 -2.03 -15.99 11.44
CA VAL A 269 -0.67 -15.48 11.55
C VAL A 269 -0.58 -14.14 10.81
N VAL A 270 -0.07 -13.11 11.47
CA VAL A 270 0.18 -11.82 10.83
C VAL A 270 1.42 -11.96 9.94
N LEU A 271 1.21 -12.35 8.68
CA LEU A 271 2.23 -12.33 7.62
C LEU A 271 2.53 -10.90 7.15
N SER A 272 2.76 -9.98 8.09
CA SER A 272 3.35 -8.64 7.85
C SER A 272 4.83 -8.70 7.50
N ASN A 273 5.34 -9.90 7.22
CA ASN A 273 6.74 -10.18 7.02
C ASN A 273 7.03 -10.09 5.52
N ILE A 274 7.42 -8.89 5.08
CA ILE A 274 8.57 -8.61 4.18
C ILE A 274 8.53 -7.15 3.74
N PRO A 275 9.63 -6.37 3.87
CA PRO A 275 9.75 -5.10 3.17
C PRO A 275 9.81 -5.31 1.66
N ASN A 276 9.08 -4.49 0.92
CA ASN A 276 8.80 -4.55 -0.51
C ASN A 276 10.03 -4.74 -1.44
N ARG A 277 10.46 -6.00 -1.68
CA ARG A 277 11.13 -6.57 -2.89
C ARG A 277 11.68 -7.98 -2.63
N THR A 278 11.31 -8.96 -3.46
CA THR A 278 12.04 -10.24 -3.72
C THR A 278 12.73 -10.92 -2.52
N PHE A 279 12.10 -10.94 -1.34
CA PHE A 279 12.66 -11.59 -0.17
C PHE A 279 12.16 -13.04 -0.12
N ASN A 280 13.03 -13.99 -0.46
CA ASN A 280 12.65 -15.39 -0.45
C ASN A 280 12.72 -15.96 0.97
N LEU A 281 11.56 -16.08 1.65
CA LEU A 281 11.42 -16.69 2.97
C LEU A 281 12.02 -18.10 3.06
N SER A 282 12.17 -18.85 1.96
CA SER A 282 12.79 -20.17 1.99
C SER A 282 14.27 -20.11 2.41
N LEU A 283 14.93 -18.96 2.27
CA LEU A 283 16.33 -18.75 2.69
C LEU A 283 16.48 -18.57 4.21
N TYR A 284 15.40 -18.26 4.93
CA TYR A 284 15.40 -17.95 6.37
C TYR A 284 14.44 -18.86 7.16
N LYS A 285 14.09 -20.02 6.58
CA LYS A 285 13.14 -20.98 7.18
C LYS A 285 13.59 -21.41 8.57
N THR A 286 14.89 -21.68 8.75
CA THR A 286 15.45 -22.19 10.00
C THR A 286 15.42 -21.14 11.11
N GLN A 287 15.71 -19.87 10.80
CA GLN A 287 15.55 -18.74 11.73
C GLN A 287 14.10 -18.54 12.14
N TRP A 288 13.15 -18.64 11.20
CA TRP A 288 11.72 -18.58 11.52
C TRP A 288 11.31 -19.75 12.43
N MET A 289 11.79 -20.97 12.15
CA MET A 289 11.51 -22.14 12.98
C MET A 289 12.11 -22.02 14.38
N ALA A 290 13.29 -21.41 14.54
CA ALA A 290 13.89 -21.12 15.84
C ALA A 290 13.06 -20.12 16.65
N MET A 291 12.66 -18.98 16.06
CA MET A 291 11.73 -18.02 16.69
C MET A 291 10.40 -18.70 17.10
N ALA A 292 9.85 -19.54 16.21
CA ALA A 292 8.63 -20.31 16.44
C ALA A 292 8.82 -21.47 17.44
N GLY A 293 10.05 -21.79 17.85
CA GLY A 293 10.35 -22.86 18.78
C GLY A 293 10.08 -24.25 18.24
N THR A 294 10.36 -24.49 16.96
CA THR A 294 10.05 -25.75 16.23
C THR A 294 11.28 -26.32 15.53
N GLY A 295 11.22 -27.58 15.11
CA GLY A 295 12.22 -28.18 14.20
C GLY A 295 13.44 -28.84 14.85
N GLY A 296 13.59 -28.72 16.17
CA GLY A 296 14.48 -29.56 16.96
C GLY A 296 13.83 -30.92 17.32
N ALA A 297 14.67 -31.87 17.73
CA ALA A 297 14.29 -33.21 18.12
C ALA A 297 14.43 -33.44 19.64
N GLY A 298 13.54 -34.26 20.20
CA GLY A 298 13.59 -34.71 21.59
C GLY A 298 12.91 -33.82 22.64
N ILE A 299 12.42 -32.64 22.25
CA ILE A 299 11.61 -31.74 23.08
C ILE A 299 10.35 -31.29 22.32
N GLY A 300 9.36 -30.73 23.03
CA GLY A 300 8.16 -30.16 22.42
C GLY A 300 8.39 -28.77 21.83
N ASP A 301 7.42 -28.29 21.03
CA ASP A 301 7.44 -26.95 20.46
C ASP A 301 7.30 -25.86 21.55
N GLU A 302 8.10 -24.79 21.47
CA GLU A 302 8.10 -23.70 22.46
C GLU A 302 8.45 -22.32 21.87
N PRO A 303 7.47 -21.57 21.33
CA PRO A 303 7.71 -20.29 20.65
C PRO A 303 8.26 -19.20 21.56
N ASP A 304 9.14 -18.36 21.02
CA ASP A 304 9.74 -17.24 21.76
C ASP A 304 8.68 -16.18 22.15
N PRO A 305 8.75 -15.55 23.34
CA PRO A 305 7.83 -14.49 23.73
C PRO A 305 7.75 -13.31 22.73
N MET A 306 8.84 -12.95 22.06
CA MET A 306 8.85 -11.91 21.02
C MET A 306 8.12 -12.38 19.75
N PHE A 307 8.24 -13.65 19.39
CA PHE A 307 7.49 -14.25 18.29
C PHE A 307 5.98 -14.27 18.57
N ILE A 308 5.58 -14.63 19.81
CA ILE A 308 4.17 -14.55 20.26
C ILE A 308 3.68 -13.09 20.26
N ALA A 309 4.52 -12.13 20.66
CA ALA A 309 4.27 -10.69 20.57
C ALA A 309 4.23 -10.16 19.12
N THR A 310 4.34 -11.02 18.10
CA THR A 310 4.32 -10.70 16.67
C THR A 310 5.51 -9.89 16.14
N LEU A 311 6.61 -9.78 16.90
CA LEU A 311 7.85 -9.21 16.38
C LEU A 311 8.38 -10.07 15.24
N ASN A 312 8.93 -9.42 14.22
CA ASN A 312 9.56 -10.08 13.09
C ASN A 312 11.03 -9.69 12.94
N CYS A 313 11.69 -10.26 11.93
CA CYS A 313 13.11 -10.04 11.66
C CYS A 313 13.49 -8.54 11.59
N SER A 314 12.62 -7.67 11.06
CA SER A 314 12.87 -6.22 10.94
C SER A 314 12.70 -5.42 12.23
N ALA A 315 12.21 -6.04 13.31
CA ALA A 315 12.27 -5.44 14.65
C ALA A 315 13.74 -5.25 15.10
N CYS A 316 14.57 -6.28 14.89
CA CYS A 316 15.97 -6.28 15.31
C CYS A 316 16.94 -5.98 14.15
N HIS A 317 16.73 -6.57 12.97
CA HIS A 317 17.59 -6.40 11.81
C HIS A 317 17.12 -5.21 10.97
N LYS A 318 17.89 -4.11 10.99
CA LYS A 318 17.56 -2.88 10.26
C LYS A 318 18.26 -2.78 8.89
N ASP A 319 19.09 -3.77 8.51
CA ASP A 319 19.75 -3.83 7.20
C ASP A 319 18.92 -4.58 6.15
N VAL A 320 19.10 -4.24 4.87
CA VAL A 320 18.31 -4.80 3.75
C VAL A 320 18.45 -6.34 3.62
N LEU A 321 19.56 -6.91 4.06
CA LEU A 321 19.84 -8.35 3.98
C LEU A 321 19.41 -9.13 5.25
N LEU A 322 18.83 -8.43 6.23
CA LEU A 322 18.50 -8.93 7.56
C LEU A 322 19.65 -9.73 8.19
N SER A 323 20.87 -9.18 8.11
CA SER A 323 22.12 -9.89 8.37
C SER A 323 22.88 -9.36 9.59
N LYS A 324 22.55 -8.16 10.09
CA LYS A 324 23.25 -7.50 11.19
C LYS A 324 22.27 -6.96 12.23
N VAL A 325 22.66 -7.12 13.49
CA VAL A 325 21.95 -6.58 14.65
C VAL A 325 22.95 -5.80 15.49
N ALA A 326 22.62 -4.56 15.82
CA ALA A 326 23.35 -3.76 16.81
C ALA A 326 22.71 -4.07 18.19
N PRO A 327 23.46 -4.50 19.23
CA PRO A 327 22.89 -4.92 20.52
C PRO A 327 22.00 -3.88 21.19
N GLU A 328 22.23 -2.60 20.89
CA GLU A 328 21.47 -1.46 21.37
C GLU A 328 19.99 -1.51 20.94
N VAL A 329 19.65 -2.23 19.85
CA VAL A 329 18.26 -2.37 19.38
C VAL A 329 17.35 -3.03 20.41
N CYS A 330 17.90 -3.89 21.28
CA CYS A 330 17.17 -4.55 22.36
C CYS A 330 16.64 -3.52 23.37
N ASN A 331 17.40 -2.46 23.62
CA ASN A 331 17.06 -1.39 24.58
C ASN A 331 15.99 -0.41 24.04
N ASN A 332 15.49 -0.61 22.81
CA ASN A 332 14.30 0.10 22.30
C ASN A 332 13.01 -0.44 22.92
N CYS A 333 12.97 -1.74 23.23
CA CYS A 333 11.80 -2.44 23.77
C CYS A 333 11.99 -2.90 25.22
N HIS A 334 13.23 -3.08 25.66
CA HIS A 334 13.57 -3.53 27.00
C HIS A 334 14.34 -2.46 27.79
N ASP A 335 14.38 -2.61 29.11
CA ASP A 335 15.17 -1.74 29.99
C ASP A 335 16.67 -1.83 29.69
N SER A 336 17.41 -0.78 30.06
CA SER A 336 18.85 -0.67 29.81
C SER A 336 19.64 -1.85 30.40
N GLY A 337 20.44 -2.51 29.57
CA GLY A 337 21.29 -3.64 29.96
C GLY A 337 20.98 -4.94 29.22
N PHE A 338 19.90 -5.00 28.44
CA PHE A 338 19.58 -6.17 27.61
C PHE A 338 20.65 -6.44 26.52
N ASP A 339 21.35 -5.40 26.06
CA ASP A 339 22.55 -5.48 25.22
C ASP A 339 23.64 -6.40 25.81
N LYS A 340 23.80 -6.39 27.14
CA LYS A 340 24.76 -7.25 27.86
C LYS A 340 24.23 -8.66 28.03
N ILE A 341 22.94 -8.79 28.37
CA ILE A 341 22.27 -10.10 28.52
C ILE A 341 22.39 -10.91 27.22
N VAL A 342 22.14 -10.28 26.06
CA VAL A 342 22.32 -10.91 24.74
C VAL A 342 23.75 -11.40 24.53
N SER A 343 24.75 -10.58 24.89
CA SER A 343 26.17 -10.96 24.78
C SER A 343 26.54 -12.17 25.66
N GLU A 344 25.97 -12.27 26.86
CA GLU A 344 26.15 -13.42 27.75
C GLU A 344 25.47 -14.69 27.23
N GLN A 345 24.26 -14.56 26.68
CA GLN A 345 23.52 -15.68 26.06
C GLN A 345 24.29 -16.29 24.88
N ILE A 346 24.79 -15.45 23.96
CA ILE A 346 25.63 -15.87 22.83
C ILE A 346 26.87 -16.64 23.33
N SER A 347 27.53 -16.14 24.38
CA SER A 347 28.69 -16.77 25.01
C SER A 347 28.37 -18.14 25.62
N PHE A 348 27.22 -18.26 26.30
CA PHE A 348 26.72 -19.52 26.87
C PHE A 348 26.45 -20.55 25.78
N VAL A 349 25.66 -20.21 24.76
CA VAL A 349 25.32 -21.12 23.64
C VAL A 349 26.58 -21.54 22.89
N SER A 350 27.50 -20.61 22.62
CA SER A 350 28.81 -20.91 21.99
C SER A 350 29.69 -21.88 22.78
N LYS A 351 29.62 -21.86 24.13
CA LYS A 351 30.32 -22.84 24.99
C LYS A 351 29.65 -24.22 24.90
N ARG A 352 28.32 -24.27 24.98
CA ARG A 352 27.53 -25.52 24.95
C ARG A 352 27.57 -26.21 23.58
N MET A 353 27.51 -25.45 22.48
CA MET A 353 27.69 -25.96 21.11
C MET A 353 29.06 -26.61 20.89
N ARG A 354 30.14 -26.07 21.50
CA ARG A 354 31.46 -26.71 21.47
C ARG A 354 31.49 -28.03 22.22
N LEU A 355 30.84 -28.13 23.39
CA LEU A 355 30.70 -29.38 24.14
C LEU A 355 29.91 -30.43 23.34
N LEU A 356 28.73 -30.06 22.80
CA LEU A 356 27.90 -30.94 21.98
C LEU A 356 28.69 -31.50 20.77
N LYS A 357 29.45 -30.64 20.07
CA LYS A 357 30.32 -31.07 18.96
C LYS A 357 31.38 -32.09 19.38
N LEU A 358 31.97 -31.95 20.58
CA LEU A 358 32.96 -32.89 21.10
C LEU A 358 32.32 -34.24 21.47
N LEU A 359 31.14 -34.21 22.09
CA LEU A 359 30.37 -35.42 22.43
C LEU A 359 29.93 -36.18 21.17
N LEU A 360 29.38 -35.49 20.17
CA LEU A 360 29.04 -36.07 18.86
C LEU A 360 30.26 -36.73 18.20
N LYS A 361 31.43 -36.08 18.22
CA LYS A 361 32.68 -36.63 17.67
C LYS A 361 33.16 -37.87 18.44
N ARG A 362 32.90 -37.98 19.74
CA ARG A 362 33.22 -39.17 20.55
C ARG A 362 32.22 -40.29 20.28
N ALA A 363 30.92 -40.02 20.35
CA ALA A 363 29.86 -41.01 20.15
C ALA A 363 29.94 -41.67 18.76
N LYS A 364 30.19 -40.90 17.71
CA LYS A 364 30.38 -41.42 16.34
C LYS A 364 31.62 -42.29 16.11
N LYS A 365 32.54 -42.36 17.08
CA LYS A 365 33.75 -43.20 17.01
C LYS A 365 33.66 -44.48 17.82
N LEU A 366 32.72 -44.58 18.74
CA LEU A 366 32.56 -45.73 19.62
C LEU A 366 31.48 -46.67 19.06
N PRO A 367 31.65 -47.99 19.19
CA PRO A 367 30.58 -48.93 18.91
C PRO A 367 29.54 -48.80 20.03
N LEU A 368 28.49 -48.01 19.80
CA LEU A 368 27.39 -47.77 20.74
C LEU A 368 26.11 -48.47 20.24
N PRO A 369 25.81 -49.71 20.66
CA PRO A 369 24.58 -50.39 20.28
C PRO A 369 23.36 -49.55 20.69
N ASN A 370 22.32 -49.54 19.85
CA ASN A 370 21.04 -48.85 20.07
C ASN A 370 21.08 -47.30 20.21
N ALA A 371 22.26 -46.68 20.34
CA ALA A 371 22.43 -45.22 20.49
C ALA A 371 22.27 -44.42 19.17
N GLY A 372 22.03 -45.08 18.03
CA GLY A 372 21.95 -44.42 16.72
C GLY A 372 20.93 -43.28 16.67
N HIS A 373 19.74 -43.48 17.26
CA HIS A 373 18.70 -42.46 17.31
C HIS A 373 19.16 -41.21 18.08
N VAL A 374 19.75 -41.38 19.28
CA VAL A 374 20.33 -40.28 20.10
C VAL A 374 21.36 -39.48 19.31
N ILE A 375 22.25 -40.16 18.57
CA ILE A 375 23.28 -39.49 17.77
C ILE A 375 22.65 -38.68 16.63
N THR A 376 21.62 -39.22 15.96
CA THR A 376 20.90 -38.52 14.89
C THR A 376 20.12 -37.31 15.40
N GLU A 377 19.40 -37.42 16.52
CA GLU A 377 18.68 -36.30 17.15
C GLU A 377 19.64 -35.19 17.58
N ALA A 378 20.70 -35.54 18.30
CA ALA A 378 21.70 -34.59 18.78
C ALA A 378 22.48 -33.92 17.64
N GLU A 379 22.70 -34.62 16.53
CA GLU A 379 23.29 -34.04 15.32
C GLU A 379 22.32 -33.11 14.59
N SER A 380 21.03 -33.48 14.48
CA SER A 380 19.99 -32.63 13.91
C SER A 380 19.87 -31.32 14.70
N ASN A 381 19.81 -31.39 16.03
CA ASN A 381 19.79 -30.23 16.93
C ASN A 381 21.04 -29.35 16.78
N TYR A 382 22.23 -29.96 16.69
CA TYR A 382 23.47 -29.22 16.45
C TYR A 382 23.45 -28.47 15.11
N TYR A 383 23.00 -29.10 14.02
CA TYR A 383 22.92 -28.42 12.73
C TYR A 383 21.83 -27.36 12.69
N PHE A 384 20.66 -27.59 13.29
CA PHE A 384 19.59 -26.60 13.42
C PHE A 384 20.08 -25.32 14.10
N ILE A 385 20.70 -25.42 15.28
CA ILE A 385 21.23 -24.26 16.03
C ILE A 385 22.38 -23.58 15.25
N LYS A 386 23.20 -24.36 14.54
CA LYS A 386 24.31 -23.83 13.73
C LYS A 386 23.82 -23.08 12.49
N GLU A 387 22.76 -23.56 11.84
CA GLU A 387 22.17 -22.97 10.64
C GLU A 387 21.31 -21.75 10.97
N ASP A 388 20.60 -21.77 12.10
CA ASP A 388 19.95 -20.59 12.68
C ASP A 388 20.95 -19.43 12.85
N GLY A 389 22.12 -19.71 13.44
CA GLY A 389 23.24 -18.77 13.52
C GLY A 389 23.07 -17.64 14.55
N SER A 390 21.91 -17.48 15.17
CA SER A 390 21.66 -16.45 16.19
C SER A 390 22.39 -16.71 17.51
N ASN A 391 22.95 -17.91 17.69
CA ASN A 391 23.48 -18.40 18.98
C ASN A 391 22.44 -18.29 20.11
N GLY A 392 21.18 -18.55 19.81
CA GLY A 392 20.07 -18.55 20.76
C GLY A 392 19.35 -17.21 20.93
N VAL A 393 19.76 -16.14 20.25
CA VAL A 393 19.05 -14.84 20.34
C VAL A 393 17.63 -14.91 19.78
N HIS A 394 17.36 -15.79 18.79
CA HIS A 394 16.01 -15.98 18.26
C HIS A 394 15.05 -16.70 19.23
N ASN A 395 15.56 -17.58 20.09
CA ASN A 395 14.79 -18.27 21.13
C ASN A 395 15.73 -18.92 22.15
N ILE A 396 16.10 -18.18 23.20
CA ILE A 396 17.14 -18.62 24.14
C ILE A 396 16.69 -19.81 24.99
N LYS A 397 15.39 -19.94 25.26
CA LYS A 397 14.85 -21.06 26.05
C LYS A 397 14.89 -22.35 25.24
N TYR A 398 14.29 -22.34 24.05
CA TYR A 398 14.26 -23.51 23.17
C TYR A 398 15.67 -24.00 22.82
N VAL A 399 16.60 -23.10 22.48
CA VAL A 399 17.99 -23.47 22.19
C VAL A 399 18.72 -24.02 23.42
N LYS A 400 18.46 -23.52 24.62
CA LYS A 400 18.98 -24.11 25.88
C LYS A 400 18.49 -25.54 26.07
N ASP A 401 17.21 -25.78 25.86
CA ASP A 401 16.58 -27.06 26.15
C ASP A 401 16.97 -28.12 25.09
N LEU A 402 17.12 -27.73 23.82
CA LEU A 402 17.74 -28.59 22.78
C LEU A 402 19.18 -28.97 23.12
N LEU A 403 19.98 -28.02 23.61
CA LEU A 403 21.37 -28.28 24.01
C LEU A 403 21.45 -29.20 25.23
N GLU A 404 20.59 -28.98 26.24
CA GLU A 404 20.52 -29.82 27.44
C GLU A 404 20.09 -31.24 27.10
N TYR A 405 18.98 -31.42 26.35
CA TYR A 405 18.54 -32.72 25.86
C TYR A 405 19.68 -33.48 25.15
N SER A 406 20.28 -32.84 24.14
CA SER A 406 21.29 -33.46 23.27
C SER A 406 22.57 -33.83 24.04
N ILE A 407 23.04 -32.96 24.95
CA ILE A 407 24.23 -33.20 25.76
C ILE A 407 23.99 -34.29 26.79
N THR A 408 22.86 -34.26 27.49
CA THR A 408 22.53 -35.24 28.53
C THR A 408 22.29 -36.63 27.95
N LYS A 409 21.57 -36.75 26.82
CA LYS A 409 21.40 -38.03 26.12
C LYS A 409 22.71 -38.61 25.58
N LEU A 410 23.58 -37.77 25.00
CA LEU A 410 24.91 -38.23 24.56
C LEU A 410 25.80 -38.67 25.74
N ASN A 411 25.74 -37.99 26.88
CA ASN A 411 26.50 -38.40 28.06
C ASN A 411 26.02 -39.75 28.61
N GLN A 412 24.70 -40.02 28.65
CA GLN A 412 24.13 -41.30 29.07
C GLN A 412 24.68 -42.46 28.22
N VAL A 413 24.52 -42.42 26.90
CA VAL A 413 24.99 -43.50 26.00
C VAL A 413 26.52 -43.64 25.98
N LEU A 414 27.26 -42.58 26.31
CA LEU A 414 28.72 -42.64 26.44
C LEU A 414 29.18 -43.25 27.78
N GLN A 415 28.39 -43.12 28.85
CA GLN A 415 28.66 -43.75 30.15
C GLN A 415 28.28 -45.23 30.16
N GLU A 416 27.22 -45.61 29.45
CA GLU A 416 26.81 -47.02 29.25
C GLU A 416 27.82 -47.84 28.41
N SER A 417 28.84 -47.17 27.83
CA SER A 417 29.88 -47.77 26.98
C SER A 417 31.27 -47.88 27.63
N THR A 418 31.40 -47.47 28.90
CA THR A 418 32.64 -47.51 29.69
C THR A 418 32.50 -48.43 30.88
#